data_AF-A0A357KXJ2-F1
#
_entry.id   AF-A0A357KXJ2-F1
#
_cell.length_a   1.000
_cell.length_b   1.000
_cell.length_c   1.000
_cell.angle_alpha   90.00
_cell.angle_beta   90.00
_cell.angle_gamma   90.00
#
_symmetry.space_group_name_H-M   'P 1'
#
loop_
_entity.id
_entity.type
_entity.pdbx_description
1 polymer ?
#
loop_
_entity_poly.entity_id
_entity_poly.type
_entity_poly.pdbx_seq_one_letter_code
_entity_poly.pdbx_strand_id
1 'polypeptide(L)'
;MTVRSGWIVDAARRALGRIEQDRRATRRAPVSGLWCDRGQVIDLSTRGMRLMSFRAWGEGQRRRVTVADGKHSAELIARCVWSRQEGLFTHHIGLAFEGVTDEEQRALVVLLRRQDEE
;
A
#
# COMPACT_ATOMS: atom_id res chain seq x y z
N MET A 1 -21.95 -29.12 -18.38
CA MET A 1 -20.71 -28.78 -17.66
C MET A 1 -20.58 -27.26 -17.66
N THR A 2 -20.90 -26.59 -16.56
CA THR A 2 -20.78 -25.11 -16.47
C THR A 2 -20.24 -24.78 -15.08
N VAL A 3 -18.99 -24.35 -15.01
CA VAL A 3 -18.28 -24.15 -13.75
C VAL A 3 -18.54 -22.72 -13.23
N ARG A 4 -19.23 -22.69 -12.09
CA ARG A 4 -19.21 -21.71 -10.98
C ARG A 4 -18.28 -20.50 -11.14
N SER A 5 -18.85 -19.33 -11.43
CA SER A 5 -18.17 -18.02 -11.43
C SER A 5 -18.71 -17.02 -10.37
N GLY A 6 -19.53 -17.46 -9.41
CA GLY A 6 -20.16 -16.58 -8.41
C GLY A 6 -19.41 -16.40 -7.08
N TRP A 7 -18.43 -17.25 -6.75
CA TRP A 7 -17.91 -17.34 -5.37
C TRP A 7 -16.78 -16.34 -5.05
N ILE A 8 -16.09 -15.83 -6.06
CA ILE A 8 -14.98 -14.86 -5.87
C ILE A 8 -15.54 -13.47 -5.55
N VAL A 9 -16.66 -13.09 -6.19
CA VAL A 9 -17.28 -11.78 -6.02
C VAL A 9 -17.91 -11.65 -4.63
N ASP A 10 -18.58 -12.71 -4.15
CA ASP A 10 -19.20 -12.72 -2.82
C ASP A 10 -18.18 -12.81 -1.67
N ALA A 11 -17.05 -13.48 -1.85
CA ALA A 11 -15.97 -13.52 -0.86
C ALA A 11 -15.28 -12.16 -0.71
N ALA A 12 -15.01 -11.48 -1.83
CA ALA A 12 -14.50 -10.12 -1.82
C ALA A 12 -15.51 -9.15 -1.19
N ARG A 13 -16.80 -9.28 -1.51
CA ARG A 13 -17.88 -8.43 -0.94
C ARG A 13 -18.08 -8.66 0.56
N ARG A 14 -17.96 -9.90 1.06
CA ARG A 14 -18.02 -10.20 2.50
C ARG A 14 -16.77 -9.75 3.27
N ALA A 15 -15.60 -9.76 2.63
CA ALA A 15 -14.39 -9.16 3.19
C ALA A 15 -14.50 -7.62 3.22
N LEU A 16 -15.13 -7.01 2.21
CA LEU A 16 -15.34 -5.56 2.09
C LEU A 16 -16.46 -5.03 3.00
N GLY A 17 -17.52 -5.81 3.27
CA GLY A 17 -18.69 -5.37 4.06
C GLY A 17 -18.45 -5.20 5.57
N ARG A 18 -17.33 -5.67 6.13
CA ARG A 18 -16.93 -5.38 7.53
C ARG A 18 -16.05 -4.13 7.67
N ILE A 19 -15.71 -3.46 6.57
CA ILE A 19 -14.74 -2.35 6.52
C ILE A 19 -15.42 -0.98 6.79
N GLU A 20 -16.75 -0.94 6.86
CA GLU A 20 -17.52 0.32 6.76
C GLU A 20 -17.80 1.05 8.09
N GLN A 21 -17.15 0.69 9.20
CA GLN A 21 -17.37 1.38 10.49
C GLN A 21 -16.11 1.75 11.26
N ASP A 22 -15.05 2.15 10.57
CA ASP A 22 -13.99 2.91 11.24
C ASP A 22 -13.33 3.89 10.27
N ARG A 23 -13.35 5.19 10.61
CA ARG A 23 -12.84 6.25 9.74
C ARG A 23 -11.31 6.17 9.51
N ARG A 24 -10.65 5.11 10.03
CA ARG A 24 -9.22 4.76 9.86
C ARG A 24 -8.93 3.26 9.58
N ALA A 25 -9.90 2.36 9.40
CA ALA A 25 -9.64 0.90 9.35
C ALA A 25 -9.28 0.32 7.97
N THR A 26 -8.23 0.83 7.32
CA THR A 26 -7.39 -0.09 6.53
C THR A 26 -6.21 -0.43 7.42
N ARG A 27 -6.18 -1.64 7.98
CA ARG A 27 -5.06 -2.09 8.82
C ARG A 27 -3.76 -1.91 8.02
N ARG A 28 -2.85 -1.10 8.56
CA ARG A 28 -1.49 -0.95 8.06
C ARG A 28 -0.63 -1.91 8.86
N ALA A 29 -0.05 -2.90 8.20
CA ALA A 29 0.90 -3.80 8.84
C ALA A 29 2.29 -3.14 8.81
N PRO A 30 3.06 -3.17 9.91
CA PRO A 30 4.50 -2.92 9.83
C PRO A 30 5.13 -3.99 8.95
N VAL A 31 6.10 -3.64 8.12
CA VAL A 31 6.64 -4.54 7.09
C VAL A 31 8.16 -4.67 7.19
N SER A 32 8.65 -5.90 7.02
CA SER A 32 10.07 -6.25 6.95
C SER A 32 10.39 -6.61 5.50
N GLY A 33 11.56 -6.18 5.00
CA GLY A 33 12.01 -6.56 3.66
C GLY A 33 11.25 -5.92 2.49
N LEU A 34 10.27 -5.04 2.74
CA LEU A 34 9.65 -4.21 1.70
C LEU A 34 10.45 -2.93 1.44
N TRP A 35 10.71 -2.69 0.16
CA TRP A 35 11.41 -1.52 -0.33
C TRP A 35 10.53 -0.76 -1.30
N CYS A 36 10.67 0.55 -1.30
CA CYS A 36 10.18 1.41 -2.36
C CYS A 36 11.38 2.00 -3.09
N ASP A 37 11.27 2.23 -4.40
CA ASP A 37 12.31 2.92 -5.20
C ASP A 37 12.68 4.32 -4.65
N ARG A 38 11.92 4.82 -3.67
CA ARG A 38 12.09 6.13 -3.03
C ARG A 38 12.47 6.09 -1.55
N GLY A 39 12.62 4.90 -0.96
CA GLY A 39 12.98 4.75 0.45
C GLY A 39 12.50 3.44 1.07
N GLN A 40 12.60 3.34 2.39
CA GLN A 40 12.17 2.17 3.13
C GLN A 40 10.68 2.26 3.46
N VAL A 41 9.94 1.19 3.19
CA VAL A 41 8.52 1.11 3.56
C VAL A 41 8.44 0.79 5.06
N ILE A 42 7.73 1.63 5.81
CA ILE A 42 7.51 1.44 7.27
C ILE A 42 6.25 0.62 7.49
N ASP A 43 5.18 0.95 6.76
CA ASP A 43 3.93 0.20 6.74
C ASP A 43 3.26 0.29 5.38
N LEU A 44 2.52 -0.75 5.01
CA LEU A 44 1.80 -0.85 3.75
C LEU A 44 0.33 -1.21 3.99
N SER A 45 -0.55 -0.71 3.13
CA SER A 45 -1.95 -1.10 3.01
C SER A 45 -2.38 -1.05 1.55
N THR A 46 -3.62 -1.46 1.26
CA THR A 46 -4.17 -1.37 -0.10
C THR A 46 -4.45 0.06 -0.56
N ARG A 47 -4.49 1.05 0.35
CA ARG A 47 -4.85 2.45 0.03
C ARG A 47 -3.68 3.41 0.14
N GLY A 48 -2.55 2.97 0.64
CA GLY A 48 -1.42 3.84 0.92
C GLY A 48 -0.35 3.16 1.75
N MET A 49 0.72 3.90 2.00
CA MET A 49 1.87 3.44 2.78
C MET A 49 2.50 4.58 3.55
N ARG A 50 3.34 4.23 4.53
CA ARG A 50 4.28 5.16 5.14
C ARG A 50 5.69 4.82 4.67
N LEU A 51 6.41 5.85 4.24
CA LEU A 51 7.75 5.76 3.68
C LEU A 51 8.73 6.52 4.56
N MET A 52 9.89 5.93 4.83
CA MET A 52 11.07 6.63 5.33
C MET A 52 11.98 6.96 4.15
N SER A 53 12.33 8.24 3.97
CA SER A 53 13.18 8.69 2.87
C SER A 53 14.15 9.80 3.31
N PHE A 54 15.30 9.89 2.65
CA PHE A 54 16.23 11.02 2.84
C PHE A 54 15.80 12.29 2.10
N ARG A 55 14.80 12.21 1.22
CA ARG A 55 14.28 13.34 0.46
C ARG A 55 12.85 13.64 0.86
N ALA A 56 12.58 14.90 1.21
CA ALA A 56 11.24 15.39 1.47
C ALA A 56 10.34 15.27 0.22
N TRP A 57 9.07 15.02 0.46
CA TRP A 57 8.01 15.16 -0.54
C TRP A 57 7.09 16.29 -0.11
N GLY A 58 6.70 17.14 -1.05
CA GLY A 58 5.71 18.19 -0.78
C GLY A 58 4.32 17.58 -0.64
N GLU A 59 3.49 18.08 0.28
CA GLU A 59 2.08 17.67 0.35
C GLU A 59 1.38 17.94 -0.98
N GLY A 60 0.51 17.00 -1.39
CA GLY A 60 -0.14 17.02 -2.69
C GLY A 60 0.75 16.54 -3.86
N GLN A 61 2.07 16.42 -3.68
CA GLN A 61 2.96 15.94 -4.73
C GLN A 61 2.61 14.51 -5.14
N ARG A 62 2.43 14.29 -6.45
CA ARG A 62 2.18 12.99 -7.05
C ARG A 62 3.45 12.40 -7.64
N ARG A 63 3.67 11.10 -7.45
CA ARG A 63 4.76 10.36 -8.07
C ARG A 63 4.33 8.93 -8.37
N ARG A 64 4.95 8.35 -9.40
CA ARG A 64 4.94 6.89 -9.55
C ARG A 64 5.97 6.28 -8.60
N VAL A 65 5.56 5.23 -7.91
CA VAL A 65 6.37 4.46 -6.97
C VAL A 65 6.28 2.99 -7.29
N THR A 66 7.34 2.26 -7.01
CA THR A 66 7.38 0.80 -7.07
C THR A 66 7.64 0.29 -5.68
N VAL A 67 6.75 -0.55 -5.16
CA VAL A 67 6.90 -1.28 -3.90
C VAL A 67 7.25 -2.72 -4.21
N ALA A 68 8.28 -3.29 -3.57
CA ALA A 68 8.74 -4.65 -3.86
C ALA A 68 9.29 -5.39 -2.63
N ASP A 69 9.16 -6.72 -2.64
CA ASP A 69 9.76 -7.66 -1.66
C ASP A 69 10.95 -8.45 -2.24
N GLY A 70 11.49 -7.99 -3.37
CA GLY A 70 12.56 -8.65 -4.12
C GLY A 70 12.09 -9.68 -5.17
N LYS A 71 10.91 -10.29 -4.99
CA LYS A 71 10.33 -11.25 -5.95
C LYS A 71 9.07 -10.71 -6.64
N HIS A 72 8.29 -9.94 -5.92
CA HIS A 72 7.04 -9.34 -6.34
C HIS A 72 7.16 -7.82 -6.28
N SER A 73 6.44 -7.14 -7.16
CA SER A 73 6.37 -5.68 -7.15
C SER A 73 4.98 -5.19 -7.53
N ALA A 74 4.65 -4.00 -7.05
CA ALA A 74 3.50 -3.22 -7.45
C ALA A 74 3.98 -1.80 -7.81
N GLU A 75 3.73 -1.38 -9.04
CA GLU A 75 3.95 0.00 -9.49
C GLU A 75 2.63 0.75 -9.45
N LEU A 76 2.62 1.96 -8.90
CA LEU A 76 1.38 2.72 -8.67
C LEU A 76 1.65 4.23 -8.56
N ILE A 77 0.61 5.02 -8.80
CA ILE A 77 0.64 6.46 -8.53
C ILE A 77 0.31 6.72 -7.06
N ALA A 78 1.17 7.47 -6.39
CA ALA A 78 1.01 7.87 -5.00
C ALA A 78 1.05 9.39 -4.86
N ARG A 79 0.15 9.93 -4.03
CA ARG A 79 0.14 11.33 -3.60
C ARG A 79 0.63 11.44 -2.16
N CYS A 80 1.54 12.38 -1.92
CA CYS A 80 1.93 12.77 -0.57
C CYS A 80 0.76 13.43 0.16
N VAL A 81 0.34 12.83 1.28
CA VAL A 81 -0.70 13.36 2.15
C VAL A 81 -0.11 14.21 3.26
N TRP A 82 1.05 13.81 3.78
CA TRP A 82 1.81 14.54 4.79
C TRP A 82 3.29 14.15 4.70
N SER A 83 4.16 15.07 5.12
CA SER A 83 5.59 14.84 5.21
C SER A 83 6.11 15.48 6.50
N ARG A 84 6.88 14.73 7.29
CA ARG A 84 7.47 15.19 8.54
C ARG A 84 8.95 14.81 8.58
N GLN A 85 9.80 15.78 8.85
CA GLN A 85 11.21 15.51 9.11
C GLN A 85 11.38 14.87 10.50
N GLU A 86 12.20 13.83 10.59
CA GLU A 86 12.59 13.14 11.80
C GLU A 86 14.12 13.11 11.89
N GLY A 87 14.69 13.79 12.87
CA GLY A 87 16.13 14.04 12.94
C GLY A 87 16.62 15.02 11.86
N LEU A 88 17.90 14.91 11.49
CA LEU A 88 18.54 15.89 10.60
C LEU A 88 18.38 15.58 9.10
N PHE A 89 18.20 14.32 8.72
CA PHE A 89 18.25 13.91 7.30
C PHE A 89 17.10 13.00 6.86
N THR A 90 16.25 12.55 7.77
CA THR A 90 15.22 11.55 7.48
C THR A 90 13.84 12.20 7.47
N HIS A 91 12.99 11.74 6.56
CA HIS A 91 11.60 12.17 6.44
C HIS A 91 10.69 10.96 6.53
N HIS A 92 9.66 11.06 7.36
CA HIS A 92 8.50 10.19 7.34
C HIS A 92 7.44 10.81 6.45
N ILE A 93 6.96 10.01 5.49
CA ILE A 93 6.07 10.47 4.43
C ILE A 93 4.85 9.56 4.39
N GLY A 94 3.67 10.15 4.52
CA GLY A 94 2.40 9.44 4.34
C GLY A 94 1.96 9.54 2.89
N LEU A 95 1.79 8.40 2.24
CA LEU A 95 1.38 8.30 0.84
C LEU A 95 -0.02 7.68 0.73
N ALA A 96 -0.86 8.28 -0.11
CA ALA A 96 -2.13 7.69 -0.55
C ALA A 96 -2.01 7.26 -2.01
N PHE A 97 -2.51 6.08 -2.33
CA PHE A 97 -2.51 5.58 -3.69
C PHE A 97 -3.69 6.17 -4.47
N GLU A 98 -3.46 6.56 -5.72
CA GLU A 98 -4.46 7.20 -6.58
C GLU A 98 -4.67 6.37 -7.84
N GLY A 99 -5.94 6.16 -8.21
CA GLY A 99 -6.29 5.49 -9.47
C GLY A 99 -5.84 4.02 -9.56
N VAL A 100 -5.76 3.33 -8.42
CA VAL A 100 -5.31 1.92 -8.35
C VAL A 100 -6.23 1.04 -9.19
N THR A 101 -5.66 0.41 -10.20
CA THR A 101 -6.33 -0.57 -11.06
C THR A 101 -6.51 -1.91 -10.34
N ASP A 102 -7.39 -2.76 -10.85
CA ASP A 102 -7.59 -4.11 -10.27
C ASP A 102 -6.32 -4.96 -10.30
N GLU A 103 -5.43 -4.74 -11.26
CA GLU A 103 -4.15 -5.45 -11.36
C GLU A 103 -3.17 -4.98 -10.28
N GLU A 104 -2.99 -3.67 -10.13
CA GLU A 104 -2.15 -3.08 -9.08
C GLU A 104 -2.69 -3.43 -7.68
N GLN A 105 -4.02 -3.45 -7.53
CA GLN A 105 -4.70 -3.88 -6.30
C GLN A 105 -4.38 -5.35 -5.98
N ARG A 106 -4.38 -6.24 -6.98
CA ARG A 106 -3.98 -7.64 -6.79
C ARG A 106 -2.51 -7.76 -6.40
N ALA A 107 -1.62 -7.00 -7.03
CA ALA A 107 -0.20 -6.98 -6.71
C ALA A 107 0.05 -6.51 -5.27
N LEU A 108 -0.64 -5.45 -4.82
CA LEU A 108 -0.59 -4.98 -3.43
C LEU A 108 -1.08 -6.05 -2.44
N VAL A 109 -2.16 -6.77 -2.75
CA VAL A 109 -2.66 -7.86 -1.90
C VAL A 109 -1.66 -9.01 -1.80
N VAL A 110 -0.96 -9.35 -2.89
CA VAL A 110 0.12 -10.36 -2.86
C VAL A 110 1.23 -9.92 -1.91
N LEU A 111 1.69 -8.67 -2.01
CA LEU A 111 2.72 -8.13 -1.11
C LEU A 111 2.26 -8.17 0.35
N LEU A 112 1.03 -7.71 0.65
CA LEU A 112 0.51 -7.68 2.02
C LEU A 112 0.39 -9.07 2.64
N ARG A 113 -0.12 -10.06 1.90
CA ARG A 113 -0.26 -11.44 2.42
C ARG A 113 1.08 -12.04 2.84
N ARG A 114 2.15 -11.74 2.10
CA ARG A 114 3.49 -12.24 2.42
C ARG A 114 4.06 -11.62 3.70
N GLN A 115 3.64 -10.41 4.04
CA GLN A 115 4.02 -9.75 5.28
C GLN A 115 3.26 -10.28 6.50
N ASP A 116 2.11 -10.92 6.31
CA ASP A 116 1.37 -11.60 7.38
C ASP A 116 1.91 -13.01 7.68
N GLU A 117 2.72 -13.59 6.77
CA GLU A 117 3.30 -14.94 6.88
C GLU A 117 4.70 -14.96 7.53
N GLU A 118 5.35 -13.80 7.68
CA GLU A 118 6.66 -13.61 8.34
C GLU A 118 6.49 -13.24 9.82
#